data_AF-A0A7C1YXW6-F1
#
_entry.id   AF-A0A7C1YXW6-F1
#
_cell.length_a   1.000
_cell.length_b   1.000
_cell.length_c   1.000
_cell.angle_alpha   90.00
_cell.angle_beta   90.00
_cell.angle_gamma   90.00
#
_symmetry.space_group_name_H-M   'P 1'
#
loop_
_entity.id
_entity.type
_entity.pdbx_description
1 polymer ?
#
loop_
_entity_poly.entity_id
_entity_poly.type
_entity_poly.pdbx_seq_one_letter_code
_entity_poly.pdbx_strand_id
1 'polypeptide(L)'
;MAESEELDQWFPRPPESLEAQRLGIVVGGSLSKGLEVKLDPQTVIEGLAVGRYVVIHGRTGRRFFSIVNDVVLDVTNPLIEKTPPDVSDPFIARVHQGTSTFGRIHVAPMLVLESFPSSSSTMEGKEREPQPVKTIPGHFSPVYEASPEDVALVFGDERQPGYFAIGEPLDMAGIPVPINLSRFVERSAGVFGKTGTGKTFLTRLLLAGLIRQRIAVNLVFDMHNEYG
;
A
#
# COMPACT_ATOMS: atom_id res chain seq x y z
N MET A 1 0.73 25.85 -31.68
CA MET A 1 -0.24 24.88 -31.15
C MET A 1 -0.40 23.67 -32.06
N ALA A 2 -0.20 23.76 -33.38
CA ALA A 2 -0.27 22.60 -34.28
C ALA A 2 0.99 21.70 -34.28
N GLU A 3 2.20 22.26 -34.11
CA GLU A 3 3.46 21.47 -34.15
C GLU A 3 3.67 20.52 -32.95
N SER A 4 3.05 20.80 -31.81
CA SER A 4 3.18 19.96 -30.61
C SER A 4 2.41 18.64 -30.72
N GLU A 5 1.31 18.62 -31.48
CA GLU A 5 0.48 17.42 -31.66
C GLU A 5 1.10 16.43 -32.65
N GLU A 6 1.86 16.91 -33.63
CA GLU A 6 2.59 16.05 -34.57
C GLU A 6 3.75 15.31 -33.87
N LEU A 7 4.52 15.99 -33.01
CA LEU A 7 5.64 15.37 -32.29
C LEU A 7 5.19 14.22 -31.37
N ASP A 8 4.03 14.32 -30.73
CA ASP A 8 3.48 13.28 -29.85
C ASP A 8 2.98 12.03 -30.61
N GLN A 9 2.75 12.11 -31.93
CA GLN A 9 2.45 10.93 -32.77
C GLN A 9 3.69 10.10 -33.12
N TRP A 10 4.84 10.74 -33.33
CA TRP A 10 6.11 10.06 -33.65
C TRP A 10 6.90 9.70 -32.39
N PHE A 11 6.69 10.42 -31.30
CA PHE A 11 7.28 10.17 -29.99
C PHE A 11 6.16 10.11 -28.95
N PRO A 12 5.39 9.00 -28.87
CA PRO A 12 4.42 8.85 -27.81
C PRO A 12 5.17 9.01 -26.49
N ARG A 13 4.86 10.08 -25.75
CA ARG A 13 5.34 10.21 -24.38
C ARG A 13 4.86 8.95 -23.68
N PRO A 14 5.76 8.19 -23.03
CA PRO A 14 5.29 7.13 -22.16
C PRO A 14 4.20 7.75 -21.27
N PRO A 15 3.08 7.05 -21.02
CA PRO A 15 2.07 7.56 -20.09
C PRO A 15 2.85 8.03 -18.87
N GLU A 16 2.62 9.26 -18.40
CA GLU A 16 3.28 9.79 -17.21
C GLU A 16 3.19 8.67 -16.17
N SER A 17 4.30 7.97 -15.97
CA SER A 17 4.39 7.05 -14.86
C SER A 17 4.22 7.98 -13.70
N LEU A 18 3.13 7.85 -12.95
CA LEU A 18 3.00 8.45 -11.64
C LEU A 18 4.26 8.02 -10.91
N GLU A 19 5.31 8.85 -10.95
CA GLU A 19 6.61 8.51 -10.41
C GLU A 19 6.32 8.21 -8.96
N ALA A 20 6.53 6.95 -8.55
CA ALA A 20 6.17 6.51 -7.23
C ALA A 20 6.77 7.49 -6.23
N GLN A 21 5.92 8.21 -5.50
CA GLN A 21 6.36 9.35 -4.72
C GLN A 21 7.24 8.81 -3.59
N ARG A 22 8.51 9.21 -3.60
CA ARG A 22 9.44 8.83 -2.53
C ARG A 22 9.00 9.52 -1.25
N LEU A 23 8.78 8.72 -0.21
CA LEU A 23 8.34 9.18 1.09
C LEU A 23 9.51 9.42 2.04
N GLY A 24 10.56 8.60 1.95
CA GLY A 24 11.70 8.68 2.84
C GLY A 24 12.62 7.46 2.81
N ILE A 25 13.25 7.17 3.96
CA ILE A 25 14.22 6.08 4.11
C ILE A 25 14.03 5.32 5.41
N VAL A 26 14.28 4.00 5.37
CA VAL A 26 14.33 3.17 6.58
C VAL A 26 15.51 3.58 7.47
N VAL A 27 15.25 3.86 8.74
CA VAL A 27 16.27 4.27 9.72
C VAL A 27 16.41 3.28 10.88
N GLY A 28 15.51 2.31 11.02
CA GLY A 28 15.62 1.28 12.03
C GLY A 28 14.41 0.36 12.09
N GLY A 29 14.31 -0.41 13.17
CA GLY A 29 13.20 -1.31 13.45
C GLY A 29 13.55 -2.79 13.37
N SER A 30 12.53 -3.64 13.40
CA SER A 30 12.66 -5.09 13.33
C SER A 30 11.45 -5.71 12.63
N LEU A 31 11.53 -6.98 12.24
CA LEU A 31 10.39 -7.68 11.65
C LEU A 31 9.18 -7.76 12.61
N SER A 32 9.45 -7.96 13.91
CA SER A 32 8.39 -8.14 14.91
C SER A 32 7.74 -6.85 15.37
N LYS A 33 8.51 -5.76 15.43
CA LYS A 33 8.00 -4.46 15.86
C LYS A 33 7.47 -3.65 14.69
N GLY A 34 8.03 -3.82 13.50
CA GLY A 34 7.86 -2.93 12.35
C GLY A 34 9.13 -2.12 12.10
N LEU A 35 9.12 -1.35 11.02
CA LEU A 35 10.24 -0.54 10.56
C LEU A 35 9.96 0.93 10.80
N GLU A 36 11.02 1.66 11.15
CA GLU A 36 11.00 3.11 11.30
C GLU A 36 11.49 3.74 10.01
N VAL A 37 10.71 4.66 9.47
CA VAL A 37 11.03 5.38 8.23
C VAL A 37 11.08 6.86 8.54
N LYS A 38 12.24 7.48 8.33
CA LYS A 38 12.37 8.94 8.36
C LYS A 38 11.87 9.48 7.04
N LEU A 39 10.88 10.37 7.10
CA LEU A 39 10.32 11.02 5.92
C LEU A 39 11.30 12.04 5.33
N ASP A 40 11.26 12.17 4.01
CA ASP A 40 11.97 13.23 3.30
C ASP A 40 11.38 14.60 3.68
N PRO A 41 12.19 15.69 3.70
CA PRO A 41 11.73 16.99 4.19
C PRO A 41 10.58 17.61 3.38
N GLN A 42 10.43 17.20 2.13
CA GLN A 42 9.40 17.69 1.20
C GLN A 42 8.11 16.86 1.26
N THR A 43 8.11 15.74 1.99
CA THR A 43 6.91 14.89 2.12
C THR A 43 5.86 15.60 2.96
N VAL A 44 4.65 15.74 2.41
CA VAL A 44 3.52 16.35 3.11
C VAL A 44 2.96 15.34 4.13
N ILE A 45 3.29 15.54 5.40
CA ILE A 45 2.90 14.63 6.49
C ILE A 45 1.38 14.55 6.64
N GLU A 46 0.67 15.65 6.44
CA GLU A 46 -0.81 15.70 6.50
C GLU A 46 -1.49 14.81 5.45
N GLY A 47 -0.79 14.48 4.37
CA GLY A 47 -1.28 13.55 3.33
C GLY A 47 -1.03 12.08 3.66
N LEU A 48 -0.30 11.77 4.73
CA LEU A 48 0.00 10.40 5.14
C LEU A 48 -1.00 9.92 6.18
N ALA A 49 -1.72 8.86 5.84
CA ALA A 49 -2.72 8.24 6.70
C ALA A 49 -2.31 6.83 7.13
N VAL A 50 -2.74 6.45 8.33
CA VAL A 50 -2.59 5.08 8.85
C VAL A 50 -3.47 4.16 8.03
N GLY A 51 -2.92 3.03 7.59
CA GLY A 51 -3.57 2.09 6.69
C GLY A 51 -3.13 2.20 5.23
N ARG A 52 -2.46 3.30 4.86
CA ARG A 52 -1.89 3.46 3.50
C ARG A 52 -0.82 2.43 3.23
N TYR A 53 -0.79 1.89 2.02
CA TYR A 53 0.26 0.97 1.59
C TYR A 53 1.50 1.71 1.08
N VAL A 54 2.66 1.17 1.41
CA VAL A 54 3.97 1.66 0.99
C VAL A 54 4.84 0.49 0.56
N VAL A 55 5.79 0.78 -0.33
CA VAL A 55 6.74 -0.22 -0.81
C VAL A 55 8.16 0.20 -0.48
N ILE A 56 8.90 -0.71 0.13
CA ILE A 56 10.31 -0.48 0.47
C ILE A 56 11.18 -1.21 -0.54
N HIS A 57 12.09 -0.51 -1.21
CA HIS A 57 12.99 -1.13 -2.17
C HIS A 57 14.25 -1.62 -1.48
N GLY A 58 14.38 -2.95 -1.39
CA GLY A 58 15.56 -3.61 -0.86
C GLY A 58 16.74 -3.61 -1.84
N ARG A 59 17.95 -3.68 -1.30
CA ARG A 59 19.20 -3.66 -2.08
C ARG A 59 19.37 -4.83 -3.05
N THR A 60 18.65 -5.94 -2.84
CA THR A 60 18.70 -7.13 -3.68
C THR A 60 17.67 -7.12 -4.81
N GLY A 61 16.97 -6.01 -5.02
CA GLY A 61 15.85 -5.91 -5.97
C GLY A 61 14.51 -6.43 -5.43
N ARG A 62 14.47 -6.88 -4.18
CA ARG A 62 13.22 -7.25 -3.50
C ARG A 62 12.44 -6.01 -3.11
N ARG A 63 11.13 -6.03 -3.31
CA ARG A 63 10.21 -5.00 -2.84
C ARG A 63 9.45 -5.52 -1.61
N PHE A 64 9.40 -4.75 -0.54
CA PHE A 64 8.66 -5.12 0.67
C PHE A 64 7.36 -4.32 0.72
N PHE A 65 6.26 -4.98 0.44
CA PHE A 65 4.93 -4.41 0.56
C PHE A 65 4.56 -4.29 2.05
N SER A 66 4.28 -3.06 2.48
CA SER A 66 4.13 -2.70 3.89
C SER A 66 2.93 -1.78 4.09
N ILE A 67 2.43 -1.70 5.32
CA ILE A 67 1.34 -0.80 5.70
C ILE A 67 1.81 0.22 6.73
N VAL A 68 1.37 1.48 6.61
CA VAL A 68 1.61 2.52 7.61
C VAL A 68 0.75 2.26 8.83
N ASN A 69 1.38 2.07 9.99
CA ASN A 69 0.69 1.85 11.27
C ASN A 69 0.58 3.12 12.11
N ASP A 70 1.54 4.03 11.97
CA ASP A 70 1.59 5.25 12.77
C ASP A 70 2.39 6.36 12.05
N VAL A 71 2.08 7.61 12.38
CA VAL A 71 2.73 8.82 11.85
C VAL A 71 3.11 9.72 13.03
N VAL A 72 4.39 10.04 13.16
CA VAL A 72 4.98 10.72 14.31
C VAL A 72 5.80 11.91 13.86
N LEU A 73 5.72 13.03 14.60
CA LEU A 73 6.67 14.13 14.49
C LEU A 73 7.83 13.86 15.45
N ASP A 74 9.05 13.91 14.94
CA ASP A 74 10.25 13.57 15.69
C ASP A 74 11.31 14.67 15.59
N VAL A 75 12.21 14.70 16.57
CA VAL A 75 13.27 15.69 16.69
C VAL A 75 14.60 15.04 17.00
N THR A 76 15.69 15.62 16.49
CA THR A 76 17.04 15.14 16.83
C THR A 76 17.44 15.50 18.25
N ASN A 77 16.92 16.61 18.78
CA ASN A 77 17.17 17.08 20.13
C ASN A 77 15.85 17.34 20.87
N PRO A 78 15.54 16.59 21.95
CA PRO A 78 14.31 16.77 22.74
C PRO A 78 14.13 18.17 23.33
N LEU A 79 15.19 18.99 23.41
CA LEU A 79 15.06 20.38 23.84
C LEU A 79 14.24 21.23 22.86
N ILE A 80 14.17 20.86 21.57
CA ILE A 80 13.39 21.60 20.56
C ILE A 80 11.90 21.60 20.91
N GLU A 81 11.37 20.51 21.47
CA GLU A 81 9.98 20.44 21.92
C GLU A 81 9.71 21.37 23.10
N LYS A 82 10.69 21.51 24.00
CA LYS A 82 10.58 22.33 25.21
C LYS A 82 10.83 23.80 24.92
N THR A 83 11.63 24.10 23.90
CA THR A 83 12.07 25.44 23.54
C THR A 83 12.20 25.50 22.02
N PRO A 84 11.06 25.65 21.31
CA PRO A 84 11.08 25.69 19.85
C PRO A 84 11.81 26.93 19.35
N PRO A 85 12.52 26.84 18.20
CA PRO A 85 13.13 28.00 17.57
C PRO A 85 12.07 29.00 17.12
N ASP A 86 12.46 30.27 16.98
CA ASP A 86 11.57 31.28 16.42
C ASP A 86 11.37 31.05 14.92
N VAL A 87 10.25 30.44 14.57
CA VAL A 87 9.86 30.11 13.20
C VAL A 87 9.20 31.28 12.46
N SER A 88 9.17 32.48 13.05
CA SER A 88 8.68 33.70 12.38
C SER A 88 9.54 34.04 11.16
N ASP A 89 10.81 33.64 11.15
CA ASP A 89 11.68 33.69 9.97
C ASP A 89 11.57 32.38 9.16
N PRO A 90 11.07 32.45 7.90
CA PRO A 90 10.96 31.27 7.02
C PRO A 90 12.29 30.55 6.77
N PHE A 91 13.41 31.24 6.85
CA PHE A 91 14.73 30.64 6.71
C PHE A 91 15.04 29.72 7.89
N ILE A 92 14.77 30.18 9.12
CA ILE A 92 14.97 29.39 10.35
C ILE A 92 14.06 28.15 10.32
N ALA A 93 12.80 28.31 9.95
CA ALA A 93 11.88 27.18 9.78
C ALA A 93 12.44 26.14 8.80
N ARG A 94 12.95 26.58 7.65
CA ARG A 94 13.47 25.69 6.59
C ARG A 94 14.80 25.02 6.95
N VAL A 95 15.66 25.68 7.74
CA VAL A 95 16.91 25.07 8.23
C VAL A 95 16.60 23.92 9.18
N HIS A 96 15.63 24.09 10.08
CA HIS A 96 15.26 23.05 11.05
C HIS A 96 14.47 21.90 10.41
N GLN A 97 13.67 22.17 9.38
CA GLN A 97 12.91 21.16 8.66
C GLN A 97 13.83 20.11 8.01
N GLY A 98 13.65 18.84 8.35
CA GLY A 98 14.42 17.70 7.84
C GLY A 98 15.75 17.44 8.57
N THR A 99 16.33 18.47 9.21
CA THR A 99 17.59 18.34 9.97
C THR A 99 17.33 18.10 11.45
N SER A 100 16.52 18.96 12.07
CA SER A 100 16.30 19.03 13.51
C SER A 100 14.91 18.54 13.89
N THR A 101 13.93 18.80 13.03
CA THR A 101 12.54 18.32 13.11
C THR A 101 12.21 17.55 11.84
N PHE A 102 11.59 16.39 11.95
CA PHE A 102 11.23 15.57 10.79
C PHE A 102 10.02 14.69 11.09
N GLY A 103 9.30 14.27 10.05
CA GLY A 103 8.29 13.25 10.19
C GLY A 103 8.92 11.85 10.20
N ARG A 104 8.35 10.96 10.98
CA ARG A 104 8.69 9.54 11.03
C ARG A 104 7.41 8.73 10.91
N ILE A 105 7.43 7.69 10.09
CA ILE A 105 6.33 6.73 10.02
C ILE A 105 6.79 5.37 10.51
N HIS A 106 5.88 4.68 11.18
CA HIS A 106 6.07 3.29 11.56
C HIS A 106 5.32 2.40 10.57
N VAL A 107 6.02 1.46 9.95
CA VAL A 107 5.46 0.60 8.90
C VAL A 107 5.62 -0.88 9.24
N ALA A 108 4.60 -1.69 8.95
CA ALA A 108 4.67 -3.15 9.10
C ALA A 108 4.87 -3.82 7.73
N PRO A 109 6.01 -4.50 7.49
CA PRO A 109 6.20 -5.32 6.30
C PRO A 109 5.26 -6.52 6.31
N MET A 110 4.52 -6.71 5.23
CA MET A 110 3.51 -7.78 5.09
C MET A 110 4.00 -8.85 4.11
N LEU A 111 4.42 -8.43 2.91
CA LEU A 111 4.79 -9.32 1.83
C LEU A 111 6.10 -8.88 1.15
N VAL A 112 6.83 -9.84 0.58
CA VAL A 112 7.93 -9.60 -0.35
C VAL A 112 7.42 -9.85 -1.76
N LEU A 113 7.56 -8.83 -2.61
CA LEU A 113 7.31 -8.90 -4.04
C LEU A 113 8.68 -9.07 -4.73
N GLU A 114 8.85 -10.16 -5.46
CA GLU A 114 10.05 -10.39 -6.25
C GLU A 114 9.83 -9.87 -7.67
N SER A 115 10.44 -8.74 -8.04
CA SER A 115 10.46 -8.27 -9.43
C SER A 115 11.55 -9.00 -10.20
N PHE A 116 11.21 -9.58 -11.35
CA PHE A 116 12.20 -9.95 -12.37
C PHE A 116 12.29 -8.84 -13.42
N PRO A 117 13.50 -8.55 -13.95
CA PRO A 117 13.60 -7.86 -15.23
C PRO A 117 13.03 -8.79 -16.31
N SER A 118 12.18 -8.22 -17.17
CA SER A 118 11.53 -8.87 -18.31
C SER A 118 12.55 -9.31 -19.38
N SER A 119 13.42 -10.26 -19.06
CA SER A 119 14.41 -10.81 -20.00
C SER A 119 15.02 -12.13 -19.51
N SER A 120 14.22 -13.08 -19.05
CA SER A 120 14.64 -14.48 -19.02
C SER A 120 13.43 -15.40 -18.99
N SER A 121 12.87 -15.67 -20.17
CA SER A 121 12.19 -16.93 -20.43
C SER A 121 13.17 -18.06 -20.14
N THR A 122 12.92 -18.83 -19.08
CA THR A 122 13.03 -20.30 -18.95
C THR A 122 13.24 -20.63 -17.47
N MET A 123 12.17 -21.12 -16.83
CA MET A 123 12.11 -22.11 -15.74
C MET A 123 10.81 -21.86 -14.96
N GLU A 124 9.80 -22.67 -15.28
CA GLU A 124 8.51 -22.82 -14.58
C GLU A 124 7.69 -21.53 -14.35
N GLY A 125 6.68 -21.34 -15.20
CA GLY A 125 5.71 -20.24 -15.20
C GLY A 125 4.79 -20.13 -13.97
N LYS A 126 5.36 -20.07 -12.77
CA LYS A 126 4.73 -19.41 -11.64
C LYS A 126 5.29 -18.00 -11.58
N GLU A 127 4.50 -17.02 -11.99
CA GLU A 127 4.61 -15.67 -11.43
C GLU A 127 4.82 -15.85 -9.92
N ARG A 128 5.96 -15.39 -9.39
CA ARG A 128 6.29 -15.66 -7.99
C ARG A 128 5.27 -14.92 -7.13
N GLU A 129 4.30 -15.67 -6.60
CA GLU A 129 3.27 -15.16 -5.71
C GLU A 129 3.91 -14.35 -4.56
N PRO A 130 3.28 -13.26 -4.10
CA PRO A 130 3.73 -12.51 -2.94
C PRO A 130 3.99 -13.45 -1.75
N GLN A 131 5.18 -13.34 -1.14
CA GLN A 131 5.57 -14.23 -0.05
C GLN A 131 5.54 -13.51 1.29
N PRO A 132 5.15 -14.18 2.39
CA PRO A 132 5.28 -13.61 3.72
C PRO A 132 6.71 -13.15 4.01
N VAL A 133 6.84 -11.99 4.64
CA VAL A 133 8.14 -11.43 4.98
C VAL A 133 8.82 -12.29 6.05
N LYS A 134 10.07 -12.70 5.78
CA LYS A 134 10.94 -13.44 6.72
C LYS A 134 12.21 -12.68 7.10
N THR A 135 12.39 -11.49 6.52
CA THR A 135 13.59 -10.66 6.67
C THR A 135 13.20 -9.19 6.45
N ILE A 136 14.10 -8.26 6.73
CA ILE A 136 13.81 -6.83 6.59
C ILE A 136 14.77 -6.18 5.58
N PRO A 137 14.35 -5.08 4.93
CA PRO A 137 15.26 -4.25 4.16
C PRO A 137 16.37 -3.67 5.07
N GLY A 138 17.51 -3.33 4.46
CA GLY A 138 18.60 -2.69 5.17
C GLY A 138 18.30 -1.23 5.51
N HIS A 139 19.12 -0.64 6.37
CA HIS A 139 19.11 0.81 6.61
C HIS A 139 19.23 1.59 5.30
N PHE A 140 18.59 2.76 5.29
CA PHE A 140 18.55 3.71 4.20
C PHE A 140 17.86 3.21 2.92
N SER A 141 17.20 2.04 2.99
CA SER A 141 16.35 1.57 1.89
C SER A 141 15.26 2.61 1.63
N PRO A 142 15.08 3.06 0.37
CA PRO A 142 14.09 4.07 0.06
C PRO A 142 12.68 3.48 0.16
N VAL A 143 11.76 4.31 0.63
CA VAL A 143 10.35 3.98 0.82
C VAL A 143 9.53 4.86 -0.11
N TYR A 144 8.62 4.23 -0.82
CA TYR A 144 7.74 4.87 -1.79
C TYR A 144 6.28 4.60 -1.42
N GLU A 145 5.40 5.48 -1.86
CA GLU A 145 3.99 5.15 -1.89
C GLU A 145 3.75 3.94 -2.81
N ALA A 146 2.87 3.02 -2.39
CA ALA A 146 2.54 1.87 -3.22
C ALA A 146 1.73 2.31 -4.44
N SER A 147 2.18 1.91 -5.63
CA SER A 147 1.44 2.15 -6.87
C SER A 147 0.21 1.23 -6.97
N PRO A 148 -0.78 1.56 -7.82
CA PRO A 148 -1.87 0.65 -8.14
C PRO A 148 -1.38 -0.73 -8.63
N GLU A 149 -0.24 -0.77 -9.33
CA GLU A 149 0.39 -2.01 -9.79
C GLU A 149 0.92 -2.84 -8.62
N ASP A 150 1.57 -2.21 -7.63
CA ASP A 150 2.02 -2.90 -6.42
C ASP A 150 0.85 -3.50 -5.63
N VAL A 151 -0.26 -2.76 -5.53
CA VAL A 151 -1.49 -3.24 -4.89
C VAL A 151 -2.10 -4.41 -5.68
N ALA A 152 -2.17 -4.31 -7.01
CA ALA A 152 -2.67 -5.38 -7.88
C ALA A 152 -1.81 -6.66 -7.82
N LEU A 153 -0.49 -6.55 -7.61
CA LEU A 153 0.37 -7.71 -7.40
C LEU A 153 0.01 -8.49 -6.11
N VAL A 154 -0.58 -7.82 -5.12
CA VAL A 154 -0.97 -8.41 -3.84
C VAL A 154 -2.40 -8.94 -3.87
N PHE A 155 -3.34 -8.09 -4.29
CA PHE A 155 -4.78 -8.40 -4.21
C PHE A 155 -5.34 -9.00 -5.52
N GLY A 156 -4.60 -8.91 -6.62
CA GLY A 156 -5.03 -9.29 -7.95
C GLY A 156 -5.75 -8.16 -8.67
N ASP A 157 -6.43 -8.51 -9.76
CA ASP A 157 -7.11 -7.58 -10.65
C ASP A 157 -8.53 -8.05 -10.90
N GLU A 158 -9.52 -7.19 -10.67
CA GLU A 158 -10.95 -7.51 -10.87
C GLU A 158 -11.30 -7.85 -12.33
N ARG A 159 -10.47 -7.44 -13.30
CA ARG A 159 -10.63 -7.83 -14.71
C ARG A 159 -10.39 -9.32 -14.94
N GLN A 160 -9.74 -10.02 -14.00
CA GLN A 160 -9.47 -11.45 -14.09
C GLN A 160 -10.68 -12.28 -13.60
N PRO A 161 -10.99 -13.40 -14.27
CA PRO A 161 -12.04 -14.31 -13.81
C PRO A 161 -11.78 -14.80 -12.39
N GLY A 162 -12.80 -14.77 -11.53
CA GLY A 162 -12.70 -15.20 -10.13
C GLY A 162 -12.35 -14.07 -9.15
N TYR A 163 -11.90 -12.89 -9.62
CA TYR A 163 -11.57 -11.76 -8.75
C TYR A 163 -12.73 -10.77 -8.63
N PHE A 164 -13.10 -10.39 -7.42
CA PHE A 164 -14.24 -9.50 -7.15
C PHE A 164 -13.86 -8.40 -6.17
N ALA A 165 -14.06 -7.13 -6.54
CA ALA A 165 -13.76 -5.99 -5.66
C ALA A 165 -14.74 -5.92 -4.49
N ILE A 166 -14.20 -5.87 -3.27
CA ILE A 166 -15.00 -5.72 -2.05
C ILE A 166 -15.06 -4.28 -1.53
N GLY A 167 -14.32 -3.37 -2.16
CA GLY A 167 -14.25 -1.96 -1.79
C GLY A 167 -12.89 -1.37 -2.11
N GLU A 168 -12.65 -0.18 -1.58
CA GLU A 168 -11.41 0.58 -1.72
C GLU A 168 -10.91 0.97 -0.32
N PRO A 169 -9.60 1.02 -0.07
CA PRO A 169 -9.08 1.57 1.17
C PRO A 169 -9.39 3.07 1.23
N LEU A 170 -9.76 3.59 2.40
CA LEU A 170 -10.13 5.01 2.57
C LEU A 170 -9.06 5.98 2.08
N ASP A 171 -7.79 5.60 2.27
CA ASP A 171 -6.62 6.43 1.95
C ASP A 171 -6.07 6.18 0.54
N MET A 172 -6.73 5.33 -0.25
CA MET A 172 -6.36 4.94 -1.62
C MET A 172 -7.58 4.91 -2.53
N ALA A 173 -8.29 6.04 -2.59
CA ALA A 173 -9.47 6.19 -3.44
C ALA A 173 -9.15 5.85 -4.91
N GLY A 174 -10.00 5.06 -5.53
CA GLY A 174 -9.85 4.57 -6.90
C GLY A 174 -8.98 3.31 -7.06
N ILE A 175 -8.43 2.77 -5.96
CA ILE A 175 -7.68 1.51 -5.98
C ILE A 175 -8.56 0.40 -5.37
N PRO A 176 -9.21 -0.45 -6.18
CA PRO A 176 -10.05 -1.52 -5.67
C PRO A 176 -9.21 -2.60 -4.98
N VAL A 177 -9.81 -3.22 -3.96
CA VAL A 177 -9.27 -4.41 -3.29
C VAL A 177 -10.08 -5.63 -3.74
N PRO A 178 -9.63 -6.35 -4.78
CA PRO A 178 -10.27 -7.57 -5.19
C PRO A 178 -9.91 -8.75 -4.29
N ILE A 179 -10.84 -9.70 -4.20
CA ILE A 179 -10.65 -11.01 -3.59
C ILE A 179 -10.81 -12.08 -4.65
N ASN A 180 -9.89 -13.05 -4.68
CA ASN A 180 -10.05 -14.26 -5.47
C ASN A 180 -11.12 -15.16 -4.83
N LEU A 181 -12.33 -15.09 -5.36
CA LEU A 181 -13.49 -15.84 -4.89
C LEU A 181 -13.31 -17.36 -5.08
N SER A 182 -12.61 -17.80 -6.12
CA SER A 182 -12.31 -19.22 -6.33
C SER A 182 -11.47 -19.79 -5.18
N ARG A 183 -10.39 -19.09 -4.79
CA ARG A 183 -9.59 -19.48 -3.62
C ARG A 183 -10.34 -19.27 -2.30
N PHE A 184 -11.20 -18.25 -2.23
CA PHE A 184 -11.99 -17.96 -1.02
C PHE A 184 -12.92 -19.12 -0.65
N VAL A 185 -13.54 -19.79 -1.63
CA VAL A 185 -14.46 -20.92 -1.36
C VAL A 185 -13.76 -22.26 -1.12
N GLU A 186 -12.45 -22.38 -1.40
CA GLU A 186 -11.69 -23.61 -1.16
C GLU A 186 -11.47 -23.91 0.33
N ARG A 187 -11.65 -22.90 1.21
CA ARG A 187 -11.43 -23.01 2.64
C ARG A 187 -12.56 -22.34 3.41
N SER A 188 -12.79 -22.77 4.64
CA SER A 188 -13.72 -22.08 5.53
C SER A 188 -13.25 -20.65 5.79
N ALA A 189 -14.11 -19.68 5.51
CA ALA A 189 -13.89 -18.27 5.80
C ALA A 189 -14.83 -17.79 6.91
N GLY A 190 -14.41 -16.78 7.67
CA GLY A 190 -15.23 -16.15 8.71
C GLY A 190 -15.15 -14.63 8.64
N VAL A 191 -16.30 -13.96 8.72
CA VAL A 191 -16.40 -12.50 8.79
C VAL A 191 -16.65 -12.09 10.24
N PHE A 192 -15.67 -11.41 10.84
CA PHE A 192 -15.69 -11.02 12.25
C PHE A 192 -15.71 -9.50 12.41
N GLY A 193 -16.28 -9.02 13.52
CA GLY A 193 -16.40 -7.60 13.81
C GLY A 193 -17.35 -7.33 14.98
N LYS A 194 -17.22 -6.15 15.61
CA LYS A 194 -18.17 -5.72 16.65
C LYS A 194 -19.56 -5.45 16.03
N THR A 195 -20.59 -5.33 16.85
CA THR A 195 -21.93 -4.95 16.37
C THR A 195 -21.86 -3.57 15.69
N GLY A 196 -22.51 -3.42 14.53
CA GLY A 196 -22.51 -2.17 13.76
C GLY A 196 -21.30 -1.94 12.83
N THR A 197 -20.30 -2.82 12.80
CA THR A 197 -19.10 -2.63 11.95
C THR A 197 -19.26 -3.16 10.51
N GLY A 198 -20.49 -3.34 10.03
CA GLY A 198 -20.74 -3.77 8.65
C GLY A 198 -20.53 -5.25 8.33
N LYS A 199 -20.50 -6.15 9.32
CA LYS A 199 -20.38 -7.62 9.09
C LYS A 199 -21.38 -8.14 8.05
N THR A 200 -22.67 -7.87 8.26
CA THR A 200 -23.76 -8.27 7.37
C THR A 200 -23.61 -7.67 5.97
N PHE A 201 -23.15 -6.41 5.89
CA PHE A 201 -22.89 -5.74 4.62
C PHE A 201 -21.78 -6.44 3.83
N LEU A 202 -20.63 -6.71 4.46
CA LEU A 202 -19.52 -7.42 3.82
C LEU A 202 -19.91 -8.85 3.42
N THR A 203 -20.64 -9.57 4.27
CA THR A 203 -21.15 -10.91 3.93
C THR A 203 -22.07 -10.87 2.71
N ARG A 204 -23.01 -9.93 2.66
CA ARG A 204 -23.89 -9.74 1.49
C ARG A 204 -23.10 -9.43 0.23
N LEU A 205 -22.06 -8.59 0.33
CA LEU A 205 -21.20 -8.23 -0.79
C LEU A 205 -20.44 -9.45 -1.33
N LEU A 206 -19.87 -10.27 -0.45
CA LEU A 206 -19.21 -11.52 -0.82
C LEU A 206 -20.18 -12.50 -1.50
N LEU A 207 -21.38 -12.69 -0.93
CA LEU A 207 -22.41 -13.54 -1.52
C LEU A 207 -22.83 -13.04 -2.91
N ALA A 208 -23.01 -11.73 -3.08
CA ALA A 208 -23.30 -11.12 -4.37
C ALA A 208 -22.19 -11.38 -5.38
N GLY A 209 -20.92 -11.26 -4.96
CA GLY A 209 -19.75 -11.61 -5.78
C GLY A 209 -19.78 -13.07 -6.24
N LEU A 210 -20.01 -14.01 -5.32
CA LEU A 210 -20.10 -15.45 -5.62
C LEU A 210 -21.20 -15.77 -6.64
N ILE A 211 -22.38 -15.15 -6.50
CA ILE A 211 -23.50 -15.31 -7.43
C ILE A 211 -23.16 -14.70 -8.79
N ARG A 212 -22.68 -13.45 -8.81
CA ARG A 212 -22.35 -12.69 -10.03
C ARG A 212 -21.31 -13.42 -10.87
N GLN A 213 -20.31 -14.02 -10.22
CA GLN A 213 -19.24 -14.76 -10.88
C GLN A 213 -19.51 -16.25 -11.05
N ARG A 214 -20.65 -16.75 -10.56
CA ARG A 214 -21.07 -18.17 -10.65
C ARG A 214 -20.02 -19.14 -10.11
N ILE A 215 -19.36 -18.78 -9.02
CA ILE A 215 -18.27 -19.56 -8.41
C ILE A 215 -18.81 -20.72 -7.56
N ALA A 216 -19.92 -20.49 -6.85
CA ALA A 216 -20.49 -21.46 -5.93
C ALA A 216 -22.01 -21.31 -5.80
N VAL A 217 -22.67 -22.36 -5.29
CA VAL A 217 -24.06 -22.31 -4.84
C VAL A 217 -24.09 -21.91 -3.36
N ASN A 218 -24.88 -20.90 -3.03
CA ASN A 218 -24.97 -20.36 -1.66
C ASN A 218 -26.19 -20.95 -0.93
N LEU A 219 -25.96 -21.64 0.19
CA LEU A 219 -26.99 -21.99 1.17
C LEU A 219 -26.81 -21.10 2.40
N VAL A 220 -27.79 -20.25 2.70
CA VAL A 220 -27.71 -19.26 3.78
C VAL A 220 -28.69 -19.64 4.89
N PHE A 221 -28.16 -19.79 6.12
CA PHE A 221 -28.97 -19.93 7.33
C PHE A 221 -29.14 -18.56 7.97
N ASP A 222 -30.26 -17.90 7.68
CA ASP A 222 -30.51 -16.53 8.12
C ASP A 222 -31.22 -16.48 9.48
N MET A 223 -30.44 -16.33 10.56
CA MET A 223 -30.97 -16.33 11.93
C MET A 223 -31.69 -15.04 12.32
N HIS A 224 -31.40 -13.93 11.65
CA HIS A 224 -31.91 -12.60 12.02
C HIS A 224 -32.68 -11.92 10.89
N ASN A 225 -33.01 -12.67 9.83
CA ASN A 225 -33.66 -12.15 8.63
C ASN A 225 -32.88 -10.99 7.99
N GLU A 226 -31.56 -11.11 8.01
CA GLU A 226 -30.61 -10.12 7.54
C GLU A 226 -30.21 -10.31 6.07
N TYR A 227 -30.65 -11.34 5.37
CA TYR A 227 -30.23 -11.63 3.99
C TYR A 227 -31.41 -11.69 3.01
N GLY A 228 -32.64 -11.79 3.55
CA GLY A 228 -33.88 -11.78 2.78
C GLY A 228 -34.52 -13.15 2.69
#